data_AF-A0A391NRG3-F1
#
_entry.id   AF-A0A391NRG3-F1
#
_cell.length_a   1.000
_cell.length_b   1.000
_cell.length_c   1.000
_cell.angle_alpha   90.00
_cell.angle_beta   90.00
_cell.angle_gamma   90.00
#
_symmetry.space_group_name_H-M   'P 1'
#
loop_
_entity.id
_entity.type
_entity.pdbx_description
1 polymer ?
#
loop_
_entity_poly.entity_id
_entity_poly.type
_entity_poly.pdbx_seq_one_letter_code
_entity_poly.pdbx_strand_id
1 'polypeptide(L)'
;MSTNSLFERLPQLRDFQWRLDLRVSDAAGSAAPEPVYVLSFVVENDGEDREVFLEADHAALRNFSDILDQMLRDARSGHARKMMRDVA
;
A
#
# COMPACT_ATOMS: atom_id res chain seq x y z
N MET A 1 -3.35 0.80 34.02
CA MET A 1 -4.24 0.80 32.86
C MET A 1 -3.44 1.36 31.69
N SER A 2 -2.87 0.50 30.86
CA SER A 2 -2.02 0.91 29.73
C SER A 2 -2.87 1.45 28.59
N THR A 3 -2.49 2.60 28.05
CA THR A 3 -3.08 3.30 26.89
C THR A 3 -2.82 2.60 25.54
N ASN A 4 -2.60 1.29 25.54
CA ASN A 4 -2.14 0.55 24.35
C ASN A 4 -3.23 0.25 23.30
N SER A 5 -4.50 0.56 23.51
CA SER A 5 -5.57 -0.27 22.92
C SER A 5 -6.22 0.18 21.60
N LEU A 6 -5.67 1.14 20.86
CA LEU A 6 -6.25 1.60 19.58
C LEU A 6 -5.35 1.33 18.36
N PHE A 7 -4.05 1.58 18.48
CA PHE A 7 -3.07 1.22 17.44
C PHE A 7 -2.83 -0.28 17.33
N GLU A 8 -3.00 -1.03 18.42
CA GLU A 8 -2.93 -2.50 18.43
C GLU A 8 -4.12 -3.16 17.70
N ARG A 9 -5.18 -2.40 17.38
CA ARG A 9 -6.38 -2.92 16.69
C ARG A 9 -6.45 -2.57 15.20
N LEU A 10 -5.50 -1.79 14.68
CA LEU A 10 -5.46 -1.45 13.27
C LEU A 10 -4.48 -2.39 12.55
N PRO A 11 -4.83 -2.89 11.35
CA PRO A 11 -3.91 -3.68 10.56
C PRO A 11 -2.59 -2.93 10.35
N GLN A 12 -1.47 -3.58 10.65
CA GLN A 12 -0.13 -3.01 10.51
C GLN A 12 0.52 -3.53 9.25
N LEU A 13 0.93 -2.62 8.35
CA LEU A 13 1.81 -2.99 7.25
C LEU A 13 3.20 -3.34 7.81
N ARG A 14 3.59 -4.61 7.69
CA ARG A 14 4.86 -5.15 8.17
C ARG A 14 5.94 -5.14 7.09
N ASP A 15 5.57 -5.52 5.87
CA ASP A 15 6.49 -5.55 4.73
C ASP A 15 5.80 -5.06 3.46
N PHE A 16 6.59 -4.46 2.58
CA PHE A 16 6.17 -4.04 1.25
C PHE A 16 7.29 -4.32 0.26
N GLN A 17 6.99 -5.15 -0.73
CA GLN A 17 7.91 -5.50 -1.81
C GLN A 17 7.24 -5.23 -3.16
N TRP A 18 8.05 -4.90 -4.16
CA TRP A 18 7.56 -4.72 -5.51
C TRP A 18 8.53 -5.29 -6.53
N ARG A 19 7.98 -5.70 -7.67
CA ARG A 19 8.72 -6.17 -8.83
C ARG A 19 8.11 -5.61 -10.10
N LEU A 20 8.96 -5.23 -11.05
CA LEU A 20 8.54 -4.86 -12.40
C LEU A 20 8.82 -6.05 -13.32
N ASP A 21 7.76 -6.58 -13.92
CA ASP A 21 7.78 -7.66 -14.90
C ASP A 21 7.42 -7.12 -16.28
N LEU A 22 7.84 -7.83 -17.33
CA LEU A 22 7.45 -7.56 -18.71
C LEU A 22 6.56 -8.70 -19.21
N ARG A 23 5.30 -8.39 -19.50
CA ARG A 23 4.36 -9.34 -20.11
C ARG A 23 4.52 -9.30 -21.62
N VAL A 24 4.96 -10.42 -22.18
CA VAL A 24 5.01 -10.63 -23.64
C VAL A 24 3.75 -11.39 -24.03
N SER A 25 2.95 -10.82 -24.93
CA SER A 25 1.77 -11.51 -25.47
C SER A 25 2.19 -12.42 -26.63
N ASP A 26 1.85 -13.71 -26.56
CA ASP A 26 2.14 -14.74 -27.59
C ASP A 26 1.32 -14.56 -28.89
N ALA A 27 0.48 -13.52 -28.99
CA ALA A 27 -0.24 -13.23 -30.22
C ALA A 27 0.75 -12.92 -31.34
N ALA A 28 0.59 -13.61 -32.47
CA ALA A 28 1.53 -13.74 -33.60
C ALA A 28 1.84 -12.45 -34.41
N GLY A 29 1.96 -11.30 -33.75
CA GLY A 29 2.32 -10.04 -34.37
C GLY A 29 2.80 -9.02 -33.35
N SER A 30 4.12 -8.93 -33.18
CA SER A 30 4.85 -7.73 -32.74
C SER A 30 4.17 -6.87 -31.66
N ALA A 31 3.61 -7.49 -30.61
CA ALA A 31 3.13 -6.73 -29.47
C ALA A 31 4.34 -6.26 -28.67
N ALA A 32 4.44 -4.95 -28.44
CA ALA A 32 5.46 -4.42 -27.55
C ALA A 32 5.29 -5.06 -26.15
N PRO A 33 6.37 -5.41 -25.44
CA PRO A 33 6.28 -5.93 -24.09
C PRO A 33 5.58 -4.91 -23.19
N GLU A 34 4.59 -5.37 -22.44
CA GLU A 34 3.81 -4.52 -21.53
C GLU A 34 4.40 -4.60 -20.11
N PRO A 35 4.75 -3.46 -19.49
CA PRO A 35 5.23 -3.45 -18.11
C PRO A 35 4.09 -3.75 -17.14
N VAL A 36 4.31 -4.69 -16.23
CA VAL A 36 3.38 -5.06 -15.16
C VAL A 36 4.10 -4.94 -13.82
N TYR A 37 3.50 -4.24 -12.87
CA TYR A 37 4.04 -4.10 -11.53
C TYR A 37 3.34 -5.11 -10.61
N VAL A 38 4.12 -5.95 -9.96
CA VAL A 38 3.64 -6.87 -8.92
C VAL A 38 3.99 -6.27 -7.57
N LEU A 39 2.99 -6.04 -6.74
CA LEU A 39 3.12 -5.50 -5.39
C LEU A 39 2.79 -6.61 -4.38
N SER A 40 3.65 -6.81 -3.37
CA SER A 40 3.38 -7.66 -2.21
C SER A 40 3.32 -6.80 -0.95
N PHE A 41 2.29 -7.04 -0.15
CA PHE A 41 2.09 -6.41 1.16
C PHE A 41 1.93 -7.51 2.20
N VAL A 42 2.73 -7.45 3.27
CA VAL A 42 2.49 -8.25 4.46
C VAL A 42 1.79 -7.36 5.48
N VAL A 43 0.55 -7.72 5.82
CA VAL A 43 -0.28 -6.98 6.77
C VAL A 43 -0.55 -7.87 7.97
N GLU A 44 -0.11 -7.43 9.14
CA GLU A 44 -0.47 -8.05 10.42
C GLU A 44 -1.84 -7.54 10.85
N ASN A 45 -2.76 -8.43 11.16
CA ASN A 45 -4.03 -8.10 11.79
C ASN A 45 -4.37 -9.15 12.86
N ASP A 46 -4.66 -8.70 14.09
CA ASP A 46 -4.96 -9.57 15.23
C ASP A 46 -3.89 -10.64 15.51
N GLY A 47 -2.61 -10.33 15.25
CA GLY A 47 -1.48 -11.25 15.44
C GLY A 47 -1.28 -12.26 14.32
N GLU A 48 -2.06 -12.17 13.23
CA GLU A 48 -1.89 -12.99 12.03
C GLU A 48 -1.34 -12.15 10.87
N ASP A 49 -0.27 -12.64 10.25
CA ASP A 49 0.28 -12.05 9.03
C ASP A 49 -0.48 -12.56 7.80
N ARG A 50 -0.98 -11.62 7.01
CA ARG A 50 -1.60 -11.88 5.71
C ARG A 50 -0.77 -11.23 4.61
N GLU A 51 -0.33 -12.05 3.67
CA GLU A 51 0.30 -11.56 2.45
C GLU A 51 -0.75 -11.30 1.37
N VAL A 52 -0.65 -10.15 0.70
CA VAL A 52 -1.54 -9.70 -0.38
C VAL A 52 -0.71 -9.37 -1.60
N PHE A 53 -1.04 -10.00 -2.73
CA PHE A 53 -0.41 -9.74 -4.02
C PHE A 53 -1.35 -8.96 -4.93
N LEU A 54 -0.85 -7.92 -5.57
CA LEU A 54 -1.58 -7.11 -6.54
C LEU A 54 -0.75 -6.93 -7.80
N GLU A 55 -1.38 -7.14 -8.95
CA GLU A 55 -0.85 -6.67 -10.22
C GLU A 55 -1.42 -5.28 -10.52
N ALA A 56 -0.55 -4.37 -10.94
CA ALA A 56 -0.90 -3.00 -11.27
C ALA A 56 -0.23 -2.60 -12.59
N ASP A 57 -0.95 -1.85 -13.41
CA ASP A 57 -0.33 -1.10 -14.49
C ASP A 57 0.27 0.22 -13.96
N HIS A 58 0.96 0.95 -14.82
CA HIS A 58 1.56 2.24 -14.47
C HIS A 58 0.53 3.29 -14.01
N ALA A 59 -0.68 3.30 -14.58
CA ALA A 59 -1.71 4.28 -14.24
C ALA A 59 -2.26 4.03 -12.82
N ALA A 60 -2.52 2.77 -12.48
CA ALA A 60 -2.92 2.34 -11.16
C ALA A 60 -1.86 2.65 -10.11
N LEU A 61 -0.58 2.37 -10.40
CA LEU A 61 0.52 2.66 -9.49
C LEU A 61 0.69 4.17 -9.24
N ARG A 62 0.59 4.98 -10.29
CA ARG A 62 0.63 6.44 -10.17
C ARG A 62 -0.50 6.98 -9.30
N ASN A 63 -1.73 6.54 -9.57
CA ASN A 63 -2.88 6.96 -8.77
C ASN A 63 -2.73 6.55 -7.30
N PHE A 64 -2.25 5.34 -7.03
CA PHE A 64 -1.97 4.88 -5.68
C PHE A 64 -0.93 5.77 -4.97
N SER A 65 0.16 6.12 -5.66
CA SER A 65 1.17 7.05 -5.13
C SER A 65 0.58 8.42 -4.80
N ASP A 66 -0.23 8.99 -5.70
CA ASP A 66 -0.86 10.30 -5.49
C ASP A 66 -1.78 10.29 -4.26
N ILE A 67 -2.53 9.20 -4.05
CA ILE A 67 -3.40 9.03 -2.88
C ILE A 67 -2.56 8.94 -1.60
N LEU A 68 -1.49 8.14 -1.59
CA LEU A 68 -0.61 8.03 -0.42
C LEU A 68 0.03 9.37 -0.06
N ASP A 69 0.49 10.13 -1.05
CA ASP A 69 1.04 11.47 -0.84
C ASP A 69 0.02 12.42 -0.24
N GLN A 70 -1.22 12.38 -0.73
CA GLN A 70 -2.31 13.19 -0.17
C GLN A 70 -2.61 12.78 1.27
N MET A 71 -2.71 11.49 1.57
CA MET A 71 -2.92 10.98 2.93
C MET A 71 -1.79 11.39 3.88
N LEU A 72 -0.53 11.36 3.42
CA LEU A 72 0.62 11.81 4.21
C LEU A 72 0.55 13.32 4.50
N ARG A 73 0.14 14.13 3.53
CA ARG A 73 -0.06 15.57 3.74
C ARG A 73 -1.17 15.82 4.77
N ASP A 74 -2.26 15.10 4.66
CA ASP A 74 -3.41 15.22 5.57
C ASP A 74 -3.05 14.78 6.99
N ALA A 75 -2.32 13.66 7.15
CA ALA A 75 -1.81 13.20 8.44
C ALA A 75 -0.82 14.21 9.06
N ARG A 76 -0.03 14.89 8.24
CA ARG A 76 0.87 15.97 8.69
C ARG A 76 0.15 17.28 8.97
N SER A 77 -1.13 17.43 8.63
CA SER A 77 -1.90 18.63 8.95
C SER A 77 -2.01 18.82 10.47
N GLY A 78 -2.07 20.08 10.92
CA GLY A 78 -2.20 20.39 12.35
C GLY A 78 -3.47 19.83 12.99
N HIS A 79 -4.53 19.63 12.20
CA HIS A 79 -5.80 19.06 12.65
C HIS A 79 -5.71 17.56 12.90
N ALA A 80 -5.11 16.79 11.98
CA ALA A 80 -4.90 15.36 12.15
C ALA A 80 -3.94 15.05 13.30
N ARG A 81 -2.85 15.82 13.45
CA ARG A 81 -1.95 15.70 14.62
C ARG A 81 -2.65 15.98 15.94
N LYS A 82 -3.58 16.94 15.98
CA LYS A 82 -4.39 17.23 17.16
C LYS A 82 -5.32 16.06 17.50
N MET A 83 -6.02 15.52 16.51
CA MET A 83 -6.88 14.33 16.69
C MET A 83 -6.10 13.10 17.15
N MET A 84 -4.94 12.81 16.54
CA MET A 84 -4.09 11.68 16.95
C MET A 84 -3.57 11.83 18.38
N ARG A 85 -3.29 13.05 18.84
CA ARG A 85 -2.89 13.33 20.21
C ARG A 85 -4.04 13.20 21.21
N ASP A 86 -5.25 13.61 20.84
CA ASP A 86 -6.41 13.57 21.73
C ASP A 86 -6.98 12.13 21.89
N VAL A 87 -6.52 11.18 21.06
CA VAL A 87 -6.90 9.75 21.08
C VAL A 87 -5.81 8.85 21.72
N ALA A 88 -4.57 9.32 21.85
CA ALA A 88 -3.44 8.62 22.48
C ALA A 88 -3.36 8.90 23.99
#